data_AF-A0A7S8I0X0-F1
#
_entry.id   AF-A0A7S8I0X0-F1
#
_cell.length_a   1.000
_cell.length_b   1.000
_cell.length_c   1.000
_cell.angle_alpha   90.00
_cell.angle_beta   90.00
_cell.angle_gamma   90.00
#
_symmetry.space_group_name_H-M   'P 1'
#
loop_
_entity.id
_entity.type
_entity.pdbx_description
1 polymer ?
#
loop_
_entity_poly.entity_id
_entity_poly.type
_entity_poly.pdbx_seq_one_letter_code
_entity_poly.pdbx_strand_id
1 'polypeptide(L)'
;MGITNDELKYLLNGSFTEATLDKLILMSDQDCKTWNGNPLFRQFQTNVVGTSVGHWKAPKHIQEWATSVLMEHLEDQDIEKEAAAKRAAAAKADEEAAAARKADAEKKKADKLAIEMEASAVRDDARRAAKAAAAKQAAAAAADKASLQAFARAANEALAREYTKKSANCVASDIYFEGDDLIAFD
;
A
#
# COMPACT_ATOMS: atom_id res chain seq x y z
N MET A 1 11.06 -8.50 -63.42
CA MET A 1 11.39 -7.62 -62.28
C MET A 1 12.77 -7.99 -61.84
N GLY A 2 13.76 -7.11 -62.00
CA GLY A 2 15.15 -7.40 -61.64
C GLY A 2 15.55 -6.73 -60.34
N ILE A 3 16.69 -7.16 -59.78
CA ILE A 3 17.35 -6.44 -58.68
C ILE A 3 17.75 -5.02 -59.12
N THR A 4 17.80 -4.07 -58.20
CA THR A 4 18.24 -2.70 -58.47
C THR A 4 19.69 -2.46 -58.04
N ASN A 5 20.30 -1.37 -58.53
CA ASN A 5 21.64 -0.98 -58.10
C ASN A 5 21.73 -0.65 -56.61
N ASP A 6 20.67 -0.08 -56.04
CA ASP A 6 20.65 0.26 -54.61
C ASP A 6 20.55 -1.01 -53.76
N GLU A 7 19.72 -1.98 -54.17
CA GLU A 7 19.68 -3.31 -53.57
C GLU A 7 21.05 -4.00 -53.63
N LEU A 8 21.75 -3.96 -54.77
CA LEU A 8 23.10 -4.51 -54.88
C LEU A 8 24.10 -3.85 -53.93
N LYS A 9 24.01 -2.52 -53.72
CA LYS A 9 24.86 -1.82 -52.73
C LYS A 9 24.56 -2.27 -51.31
N TYR A 10 23.30 -2.45 -50.95
CA TYR A 10 22.93 -2.98 -49.65
C TYR A 10 23.52 -4.38 -49.44
N LEU A 11 23.38 -5.27 -50.42
CA LEU A 11 23.93 -6.63 -50.36
C LEU A 11 25.45 -6.64 -50.21
N LEU A 12 26.16 -5.77 -50.92
CA LEU A 12 27.61 -5.60 -50.79
C LEU A 12 28.05 -5.14 -49.40
N ASN A 13 27.20 -4.39 -48.70
CA ASN A 13 27.44 -3.93 -47.33
C ASN A 13 26.93 -4.94 -46.27
N GLY A 14 26.47 -6.12 -46.68
CA GLY A 14 25.92 -7.14 -45.79
C GLY A 14 24.49 -6.87 -45.31
N SER A 15 23.78 -5.92 -45.91
CA SER A 15 22.39 -5.60 -45.60
C SER A 15 21.46 -6.17 -46.67
N PHE A 16 20.33 -6.75 -46.26
CA PHE A 16 19.36 -7.32 -47.18
C PHE A 16 17.94 -7.20 -46.65
N THR A 17 16.98 -7.38 -47.54
CA THR A 17 15.57 -7.58 -47.19
C THR A 17 15.11 -8.90 -47.76
N GLU A 18 14.08 -9.51 -47.17
CA GLU A 18 13.46 -10.75 -47.67
C GLU A 18 13.09 -10.61 -49.16
N ALA A 19 12.44 -9.50 -49.54
CA ALA A 19 12.10 -9.21 -50.93
C ALA A 19 13.32 -9.12 -51.87
N THR A 20 14.47 -8.67 -51.37
CA THR A 20 15.71 -8.64 -52.15
C THR A 20 16.29 -10.04 -52.33
N LEU A 21 16.26 -10.88 -51.29
CA LEU A 21 16.72 -12.27 -51.36
C LEU A 21 15.82 -13.11 -52.29
N ASP A 22 14.50 -12.93 -52.22
CA ASP A 22 13.55 -13.62 -53.12
C ASP A 22 13.82 -13.31 -54.59
N LYS A 23 14.14 -12.05 -54.92
CA LYS A 23 14.53 -11.66 -56.28
C LYS A 23 15.79 -12.39 -56.75
N LEU A 24 16.76 -12.64 -55.85
CA LEU A 24 17.98 -13.38 -56.16
C LEU A 24 17.72 -14.89 -56.32
N ILE A 25 16.83 -15.46 -55.51
CA ILE A 25 16.41 -16.87 -55.62
C ILE A 25 15.70 -17.12 -56.96
N LEU A 26 14.91 -16.16 -57.43
CA LEU A 26 14.20 -16.24 -58.70
C LEU A 26 15.06 -15.83 -59.91
N MET A 27 16.33 -15.50 -59.70
CA MET A 27 17.18 -14.97 -60.76
C MET A 27 17.57 -16.06 -61.77
N SER A 28 17.36 -15.76 -63.06
CA SER A 28 17.66 -16.67 -64.16
C SER A 28 19.05 -16.46 -64.75
N ASP A 29 19.51 -17.42 -65.57
CA ASP A 29 20.73 -17.29 -66.37
C ASP A 29 20.72 -16.04 -67.26
N GLN A 30 19.55 -15.69 -67.79
CA GLN A 30 19.39 -14.52 -68.66
C GLN A 30 19.51 -13.21 -67.88
N ASP A 31 19.01 -13.18 -66.65
CA ASP A 31 19.20 -12.04 -65.74
C ASP A 31 20.68 -11.86 -65.43
N CYS A 32 21.38 -12.93 -65.04
CA CYS A 32 22.83 -12.92 -64.82
C CYS A 32 23.60 -12.37 -66.02
N LYS A 33 23.26 -12.79 -67.24
CA LYS A 33 23.89 -12.29 -68.48
C LYS A 33 23.63 -10.80 -68.70
N THR A 34 22.42 -10.33 -68.41
CA THR A 34 22.03 -8.93 -68.53
C THR A 34 22.82 -8.06 -67.54
N TRP A 35 23.00 -8.56 -66.31
CA TRP A 35 23.72 -7.86 -65.24
C TRP A 35 25.24 -7.99 -65.29
N ASN A 36 25.80 -8.89 -66.11
CA ASN A 36 27.26 -9.03 -66.27
C ASN A 36 27.94 -7.73 -66.76
N GLY A 37 27.23 -6.78 -67.38
CA GLY A 37 27.77 -5.46 -67.72
C GLY A 37 27.93 -4.52 -66.52
N ASN A 38 27.29 -4.81 -65.39
CA ASN A 38 27.21 -3.93 -64.24
C ASN A 38 28.36 -4.19 -63.24
N PRO A 39 29.17 -3.17 -62.89
CA PRO A 39 30.27 -3.31 -61.94
C PRO A 39 29.86 -3.79 -60.54
N LEU A 40 28.71 -3.33 -60.03
CA LEU A 40 28.23 -3.69 -58.68
C LEU A 40 27.83 -5.16 -58.64
N PHE A 41 27.18 -5.64 -59.69
CA PHE A 41 26.81 -7.05 -59.79
C PHE A 41 28.02 -7.97 -59.84
N ARG A 42 29.08 -7.58 -60.57
CA ARG A 42 30.35 -8.31 -60.59
C ARG A 42 30.99 -8.38 -59.21
N GLN A 43 31.02 -7.25 -58.49
CA GLN A 43 31.53 -7.21 -57.13
C GLN A 43 30.70 -8.11 -56.21
N PHE A 44 29.37 -8.10 -56.33
CA PHE A 44 28.49 -8.96 -55.55
C PHE A 44 28.78 -10.44 -55.82
N GLN A 45 28.86 -10.84 -57.09
CA GLN A 45 29.17 -12.22 -57.48
C GLN A 45 30.50 -12.70 -56.90
N THR A 46 31.54 -11.87 -56.93
CA THR A 46 32.88 -12.26 -56.50
C THR A 46 33.07 -12.15 -54.98
N ASN A 47 32.67 -11.04 -54.37
CA ASN A 47 32.97 -10.76 -52.98
C ASN A 47 31.98 -11.41 -52.01
N VAL A 48 30.71 -11.57 -52.42
CA VAL A 48 29.65 -12.08 -51.55
C VAL A 48 29.34 -13.53 -51.87
N VAL A 49 29.13 -13.85 -53.15
CA VAL A 49 28.73 -15.20 -53.57
C VAL A 49 29.94 -16.12 -53.80
N GLY A 50 31.13 -15.56 -54.02
CA GLY A 50 32.37 -16.33 -54.22
C GLY A 50 32.50 -16.92 -55.63
N THR A 51 31.88 -16.30 -56.64
CA THR A 51 31.92 -16.74 -58.04
C THR A 51 32.55 -15.70 -58.97
N SER A 52 33.14 -16.17 -60.07
CA SER A 52 33.70 -15.31 -61.10
C SER A 52 32.65 -14.87 -62.12
N VAL A 53 32.85 -13.66 -62.65
CA VAL A 53 31.98 -13.06 -63.65
C VAL A 53 31.88 -13.95 -64.89
N GLY A 54 30.66 -14.22 -65.36
CA GLY A 54 30.42 -15.03 -66.54
C GLY A 54 30.56 -16.54 -66.33
N HIS A 55 30.74 -17.02 -65.08
CA HIS A 55 30.73 -18.45 -64.80
C HIS A 55 29.31 -19.03 -64.93
N TRP A 56 29.16 -20.16 -65.63
CA TRP A 56 27.86 -20.79 -65.88
C TRP A 56 27.13 -21.25 -64.61
N LYS A 57 27.85 -21.46 -63.49
CA LYS A 57 27.26 -21.79 -62.18
C LYS A 57 26.85 -20.58 -61.35
N ALA A 58 27.13 -19.36 -61.79
CA ALA A 58 26.83 -18.15 -61.02
C ALA A 58 25.35 -18.06 -60.58
N PRO A 59 24.34 -18.34 -61.43
CA PRO A 59 22.93 -18.32 -61.04
C PRO A 59 22.66 -19.26 -59.85
N LYS A 60 23.12 -20.51 -59.94
CA LYS A 60 22.93 -21.50 -58.88
C LYS A 60 23.55 -21.07 -57.54
N HIS A 61 24.79 -20.59 -57.58
CA HIS A 61 25.47 -20.13 -56.36
C HIS A 61 24.80 -18.90 -55.74
N ILE A 62 24.26 -17.99 -56.55
CA ILE A 62 23.51 -16.83 -56.06
C ILE A 62 22.22 -17.28 -55.36
N GLN A 63 21.50 -18.25 -55.94
CA GLN A 63 20.29 -18.83 -55.35
C GLN A 63 20.58 -19.55 -54.02
N GLU A 64 21.64 -20.38 -54.00
CA GLU A 64 22.08 -21.08 -52.79
C GLU A 64 22.47 -20.09 -51.68
N TRP A 65 23.26 -19.07 -52.03
CA TRP A 65 23.65 -18.02 -51.09
C TRP A 65 22.43 -17.29 -50.53
N ALA A 66 21.52 -16.81 -51.39
CA ALA A 66 20.35 -16.05 -50.96
C ALA A 66 19.40 -16.90 -50.09
N THR A 67 19.23 -18.18 -50.43
CA THR A 67 18.41 -19.11 -49.63
C THR A 67 19.02 -19.36 -48.27
N SER A 68 20.34 -19.57 -48.19
CA SER A 68 21.05 -19.78 -46.91
C SER A 68 20.90 -18.57 -46.00
N VAL A 69 21.09 -17.36 -46.53
CA VAL A 69 20.96 -16.11 -45.77
C VAL A 69 19.51 -15.89 -45.31
N LEU A 70 18.52 -16.23 -46.13
CA LEU A 70 17.11 -16.12 -45.75
C LEU A 70 16.76 -17.07 -44.61
N MET A 71 17.24 -18.32 -44.66
CA MET A 71 17.00 -19.32 -43.61
C MET A 71 17.62 -18.88 -42.28
N GLU A 72 18.87 -18.42 -42.28
CA GLU A 72 19.54 -17.88 -41.08
C GLU A 72 18.75 -16.71 -40.48
N HIS A 73 18.28 -15.79 -41.32
CA HIS A 73 17.47 -14.66 -40.86
C HIS A 73 16.14 -15.08 -40.23
N LEU A 74 15.48 -16.10 -40.78
CA LEU A 74 14.23 -16.62 -40.24
C LEU A 74 14.46 -17.35 -38.90
N GLU A 75 15.55 -18.10 -38.77
CA GLU A 75 15.94 -18.74 -37.51
C GLU A 75 16.22 -17.70 -36.42
N ASP A 76 16.97 -16.65 -36.73
CA ASP A 76 17.23 -15.53 -35.80
C ASP A 76 15.93 -14.85 -35.34
N GLN A 77 14.99 -14.61 -36.26
CA GLN A 77 13.70 -14.01 -35.92
C GLN A 77 12.88 -14.89 -34.99
N ASP A 78 12.88 -16.20 -35.18
CA ASP A 78 12.13 -17.12 -34.32
C ASP A 78 12.74 -17.19 -32.92
N ILE A 79 14.07 -17.17 -32.81
CA ILE A 79 14.78 -17.05 -31.54
C ILE A 79 14.41 -15.74 -30.82
N GLU A 80 14.41 -14.62 -31.53
CA GLU A 80 14.03 -13.32 -30.96
C GLU A 80 12.58 -13.29 -30.50
N LYS A 81 11.65 -13.84 -31.28
CA LYS A 81 10.23 -13.93 -30.90
C LYS A 81 10.05 -14.79 -29.66
N GLU A 82 10.73 -15.93 -29.56
CA GLU A 82 10.67 -16.78 -28.37
C GLU A 82 11.25 -16.05 -27.14
N ALA A 83 12.38 -15.36 -27.30
CA ALA A 83 12.99 -14.58 -26.23
C ALA A 83 12.08 -13.42 -25.78
N ALA A 84 11.43 -12.72 -26.71
CA ALA A 84 10.46 -11.67 -26.42
C ALA A 84 9.23 -12.23 -25.68
N ALA A 85 8.71 -13.37 -26.10
CA ALA A 85 7.60 -14.04 -25.42
C ALA A 85 7.96 -14.43 -23.98
N LYS A 86 9.17 -14.96 -23.74
CA LYS A 86 9.66 -15.26 -22.38
C LYS A 86 9.76 -14.02 -21.50
N ARG A 87 10.28 -12.90 -22.03
CA ARG A 87 10.36 -11.62 -21.30
C ARG A 87 8.96 -11.10 -20.93
N ALA A 88 8.01 -11.17 -21.86
CA ALA A 88 6.63 -10.75 -21.62
C ALA A 88 5.93 -11.63 -20.56
N ALA A 89 6.16 -12.95 -20.59
CA ALA A 89 5.63 -13.86 -19.58
C ALA A 89 6.21 -13.59 -18.18
N ALA A 90 7.52 -13.35 -18.08
CA ALA A 90 8.17 -13.00 -16.82
C ALA A 90 7.62 -11.68 -16.24
N ALA A 91 7.44 -10.65 -17.08
CA ALA A 91 6.88 -9.37 -16.64
C ALA A 91 5.46 -9.50 -16.07
N LYS A 92 4.61 -10.32 -16.69
CA LYS A 92 3.26 -10.60 -16.16
C LYS A 92 3.28 -11.30 -14.80
N ALA A 93 4.18 -12.28 -14.63
CA ALA A 93 4.32 -12.99 -13.37
C ALA A 93 4.82 -12.07 -12.22
N ASP A 94 5.74 -11.15 -12.54
CA ASP A 94 6.24 -10.17 -11.57
C ASP A 94 5.16 -9.14 -11.16
N GLU A 95 4.32 -8.70 -12.10
CA GLU A 95 3.17 -7.82 -11.80
C GLU A 95 2.13 -8.50 -10.89
N GLU A 96 1.82 -9.78 -11.16
CA GLU A 96 0.88 -10.56 -10.32
C GLU A 96 1.44 -10.78 -8.91
N ALA A 97 2.74 -11.11 -8.80
CA ALA A 97 3.42 -11.25 -7.51
C ALA A 97 3.47 -9.92 -6.74
N ALA A 98 3.67 -8.78 -7.43
CA ALA A 98 3.67 -7.46 -6.81
C ALA A 98 2.26 -7.06 -6.31
N ALA A 99 1.21 -7.39 -7.06
CA ALA A 99 -0.18 -7.18 -6.65
C ALA A 99 -0.53 -7.99 -5.39
N ALA A 100 -0.14 -9.27 -5.34
CA ALA A 100 -0.34 -10.12 -4.18
C ALA A 100 0.37 -9.58 -2.92
N ARG A 101 1.61 -9.09 -3.05
CA ARG A 101 2.36 -8.48 -1.94
C ARG A 101 1.71 -7.20 -1.43
N LYS A 102 1.16 -6.35 -2.30
CA LYS A 102 0.44 -5.13 -1.88
C LYS A 102 -0.83 -5.47 -1.10
N ALA A 103 -1.62 -6.43 -1.58
CA ALA A 103 -2.83 -6.86 -0.91
C ALA A 103 -2.55 -7.42 0.50
N ASP A 104 -1.51 -8.25 0.65
CA ASP A 104 -1.14 -8.82 1.95
C ASP A 104 -0.62 -7.75 2.93
N ALA A 105 0.10 -6.74 2.43
CA ALA A 105 0.56 -5.61 3.24
C ALA A 105 -0.59 -4.70 3.71
N GLU A 106 -1.59 -4.46 2.85
CA GLU A 106 -2.78 -3.67 3.22
C GLU A 106 -3.62 -4.39 4.27
N LYS A 107 -3.84 -5.70 4.12
CA LYS A 107 -4.56 -6.50 5.10
C LYS A 107 -3.89 -6.45 6.47
N LYS A 108 -2.57 -6.63 6.55
CA LYS A 108 -1.81 -6.54 7.81
C LYS A 108 -1.91 -5.17 8.48
N LYS A 109 -1.94 -4.09 7.70
CA LYS A 109 -2.12 -2.72 8.25
C LYS A 109 -3.52 -2.53 8.80
N ALA A 110 -4.55 -2.99 8.09
CA ALA A 110 -5.93 -2.91 8.53
C ALA A 110 -6.16 -3.70 9.82
N ASP A 111 -5.66 -4.93 9.89
CA ASP A 111 -5.77 -5.79 11.07
C ASP A 111 -5.09 -5.16 12.29
N LYS A 112 -3.89 -4.61 12.12
CA LYS A 112 -3.18 -3.90 13.20
C LYS A 112 -3.97 -2.71 13.74
N LEU A 113 -4.57 -1.91 12.85
CA LEU A 113 -5.32 -0.72 13.23
C LEU A 113 -6.62 -1.08 13.97
N ALA A 114 -7.29 -2.16 13.56
CA ALA A 114 -8.47 -2.67 14.25
C ALA A 114 -8.14 -3.10 15.70
N ILE A 115 -7.05 -3.83 15.90
CA ILE A 115 -6.59 -4.25 17.23
C ILE A 115 -6.26 -3.04 18.11
N GLU A 116 -5.57 -2.03 17.57
CA GLU A 116 -5.23 -0.82 18.31
C GLU A 116 -6.48 -0.01 18.73
N MET A 117 -7.48 0.08 17.85
CA MET A 117 -8.75 0.73 18.16
C MET A 117 -9.53 0.01 19.25
N GLU A 118 -9.64 -1.31 19.18
CA GLU A 118 -10.33 -2.12 20.19
C GLU A 118 -9.63 -1.99 21.55
N ALA A 119 -8.29 -2.07 21.57
CA ALA A 119 -7.51 -1.88 22.78
C ALA A 119 -7.62 -0.46 23.36
N SER A 120 -7.84 0.56 22.54
CA SER A 120 -8.11 1.93 23.02
C SER A 120 -9.50 2.05 23.63
N ALA A 121 -10.53 1.49 22.98
CA ALA A 121 -11.90 1.51 23.47
C ALA A 121 -12.01 0.84 24.85
N VAL A 122 -11.40 -0.33 25.02
CA VAL A 122 -11.37 -1.05 26.31
C VAL A 122 -10.70 -0.22 27.42
N ARG A 123 -9.60 0.49 27.10
CA ARG A 123 -8.91 1.36 28.05
C ARG A 123 -9.78 2.55 28.47
N ASP A 124 -10.47 3.17 27.52
CA ASP A 124 -11.35 4.31 27.79
C ASP A 124 -12.57 3.91 28.61
N ASP A 125 -13.15 2.74 28.34
CA ASP A 125 -14.25 2.18 29.13
C ASP A 125 -13.82 1.83 30.56
N ALA A 126 -12.66 1.20 30.73
CA ALA A 126 -12.09 0.92 32.05
C ALA A 126 -11.85 2.21 32.84
N ARG A 127 -11.31 3.25 32.20
CA ARG A 127 -11.09 4.57 32.81
C ARG A 127 -12.41 5.22 33.24
N ARG A 128 -13.44 5.16 32.39
CA ARG A 128 -14.77 5.69 32.73
C ARG A 128 -15.40 4.95 33.91
N ALA A 129 -15.32 3.62 33.92
CA ALA A 129 -15.81 2.80 35.02
C ALA A 129 -15.08 3.12 36.34
N ALA A 130 -13.76 3.24 36.32
CA ALA A 130 -12.97 3.60 37.50
C ALA A 130 -13.33 4.99 38.04
N LYS A 131 -13.52 5.99 37.17
CA LYS A 131 -13.93 7.34 37.57
C LYS A 131 -15.34 7.35 38.20
N ALA A 132 -16.27 6.58 37.63
CA ALA A 132 -17.61 6.45 38.18
C ALA A 132 -17.61 5.75 39.55
N ALA A 133 -16.79 4.71 39.73
CA ALA A 133 -16.63 4.02 41.02
C ALA A 133 -16.03 4.94 42.10
N ALA A 134 -14.98 5.71 41.76
CA ALA A 134 -14.37 6.68 42.66
C ALA A 134 -15.36 7.78 43.09
N ALA A 135 -16.18 8.29 42.16
CA ALA A 135 -17.22 9.27 42.47
C ALA A 135 -18.28 8.72 43.43
N LYS A 136 -18.71 7.46 43.25
CA LYS A 136 -19.64 6.80 44.18
C LYS A 136 -19.07 6.65 45.58
N GLN A 137 -17.80 6.25 45.70
CA GLN A 137 -17.14 6.13 47.01
C GLN A 137 -16.98 7.49 47.70
N ALA A 138 -16.61 8.54 46.95
CA ALA A 138 -16.52 9.89 47.48
C ALA A 138 -17.86 10.42 47.99
N ALA A 139 -18.95 10.16 47.25
CA ALA A 139 -20.30 10.53 47.67
C ALA A 139 -20.74 9.79 48.94
N ALA A 140 -20.44 8.49 49.04
CA ALA A 140 -20.72 7.70 50.25
C ALA A 140 -19.95 8.22 51.47
N ALA A 141 -18.65 8.53 51.32
CA ALA A 141 -17.84 9.09 52.39
C ALA A 141 -18.30 10.49 52.83
N ALA A 142 -18.77 11.32 51.90
CA ALA A 142 -19.33 12.63 52.21
C ALA A 142 -20.66 12.52 52.99
N ALA A 143 -21.51 11.57 52.62
CA ALA A 143 -22.76 11.29 53.32
C ALA A 143 -22.51 10.79 54.75
N ASP A 144 -21.53 9.90 54.95
CA ASP A 144 -21.14 9.40 56.26
C ASP A 144 -20.54 10.50 57.16
N LYS A 145 -19.72 11.38 56.59
CA LYS A 145 -19.23 12.56 57.33
C LYS A 145 -20.38 13.49 57.75
N ALA A 146 -21.38 13.69 56.89
CA ALA A 146 -22.53 14.54 57.20
C ALA A 146 -23.42 13.94 58.31
N SER A 147 -23.63 12.62 58.31
CA SER A 147 -24.39 11.93 59.35
C SER A 147 -23.69 12.03 60.71
N LEU A 148 -22.38 11.82 60.77
CA LEU A 148 -21.58 11.95 61.99
C LEU A 148 -21.65 13.38 62.57
N GLN A 149 -21.61 14.40 61.71
CA GLN A 149 -21.78 15.79 62.16
C GLN A 149 -23.19 16.08 62.70
N ALA A 150 -24.22 15.50 62.11
CA ALA A 150 -25.60 15.64 62.60
C ALA A 150 -25.76 15.00 63.99
N PHE A 151 -25.20 13.81 64.20
CA PHE A 151 -25.19 13.15 65.52
C PHE A 151 -24.44 13.98 66.57
N ALA A 152 -23.28 14.54 66.23
CA ALA A 152 -22.51 15.38 67.17
C ALA A 152 -23.27 16.65 67.58
N ARG A 153 -23.99 17.28 66.64
CA ARG A 153 -24.86 18.44 66.94
C ARG A 153 -26.00 18.06 67.87
N ALA A 154 -26.70 16.96 67.58
CA ALA A 154 -27.80 16.48 68.40
C ALA A 154 -27.34 16.15 69.84
N ALA A 155 -26.16 15.54 69.99
CA ALA A 155 -25.57 15.25 71.30
C ALA A 155 -25.25 16.53 72.10
N ASN A 156 -24.67 17.55 71.44
CA ASN A 156 -24.37 18.83 72.08
C ASN A 156 -25.63 19.60 72.48
N GLU A 157 -26.68 19.58 71.65
CA GLU A 157 -27.96 20.21 71.98
C GLU A 157 -28.65 19.52 73.17
N ALA A 158 -28.58 18.19 73.25
CA ALA A 158 -29.10 17.45 74.41
C ALA A 158 -28.34 17.82 75.68
N LEU A 159 -27.00 17.89 75.61
CA LEU A 159 -26.15 18.28 76.73
C LEU A 159 -26.46 19.72 77.19
N ALA A 160 -26.59 20.68 76.27
CA ALA A 160 -26.94 22.06 76.58
C ALA A 160 -28.31 22.17 77.30
N ARG A 161 -29.30 21.37 76.90
CA ARG A 161 -30.61 21.31 77.56
C ARG A 161 -30.54 20.74 78.98
N GLU A 162 -29.62 19.82 79.26
CA GLU A 162 -29.41 19.33 80.63
C GLU A 162 -28.69 20.36 81.51
N TYR A 163 -27.72 21.10 80.96
CA TYR A 163 -27.05 22.19 81.69
C TYR A 163 -28.03 23.32 82.04
N THR A 164 -28.93 23.71 81.14
CA THR A 164 -29.94 24.74 81.43
C THR A 164 -30.93 24.28 82.49
N LYS A 165 -31.37 23.01 82.46
CA LYS A 165 -32.21 22.42 83.52
C LYS A 165 -31.53 22.43 84.89
N LYS A 166 -30.24 22.11 84.98
CA LYS A 166 -29.49 22.20 86.24
C LYS A 166 -29.36 23.65 86.73
N SER A 167 -29.12 24.61 85.83
CA SER A 167 -29.02 26.03 86.20
C SER A 167 -30.36 26.63 86.68
N ALA A 168 -31.48 26.25 86.05
CA ALA A 168 -32.81 26.74 86.41
C ALA A 168 -33.27 26.23 87.78
N ASN A 169 -32.91 25.00 88.15
CA ASN A 169 -33.22 24.45 89.47
C ASN A 169 -32.44 25.13 90.61
N CYS A 170 -31.29 25.76 90.34
CA CYS A 170 -30.52 26.49 91.36
C CYS A 170 -31.02 27.92 91.61
N VAL A 171 -31.79 28.52 90.69
CA VAL A 171 -32.31 29.89 90.85
C VAL A 171 -33.70 29.90 91.52
N ALA A 172 -34.45 28.80 91.44
CA ALA A 172 -35.80 28.71 91.99
C ALA A 172 -35.87 28.46 93.51
N SER A 173 -34.75 28.27 94.22
CA SER A 173 -34.76 27.97 95.66
C SER A 173 -34.63 29.18 96.61
N ASP A 174 -34.38 30.39 96.11
CA ASP A 174 -33.86 31.49 96.95
C ASP A 174 -34.74 32.76 97.04
N ILE A 175 -36.06 32.70 96.77
CA ILE A 175 -36.94 33.88 96.98
C ILE A 175 -38.14 33.54 97.88
N TYR A 176 -37.98 33.86 99.16
CA TYR A 176 -39.03 33.98 100.20
C TYR A 176 -39.15 35.48 100.55
N PHE A 177 -40.35 36.07 100.56
CA PHE A 177 -40.65 37.31 101.30
C PHE A 177 -42.10 37.31 101.82
N GLU A 178 -42.23 37.37 103.15
CA GLU A 178 -43.45 37.48 103.96
C GLU A 178 -43.87 38.95 104.18
N GLY A 179 -45.20 39.19 104.23
CA GLY A 179 -45.89 40.27 104.98
C GLY A 179 -45.71 41.72 104.50
N ASP A 180 -46.62 42.66 104.74
CA ASP A 180 -47.99 42.68 105.24
C ASP A 180 -48.53 44.11 105.05
N ASP A 181 -49.85 44.27 105.15
CA ASP A 181 -50.58 45.47 105.59
C ASP A 181 -50.83 46.67 104.63
N LEU A 182 -52.12 46.93 104.30
CA LEU A 182 -52.72 48.27 104.22
C LEU A 182 -54.25 48.22 104.47
N ILE A 183 -54.66 48.75 105.63
CA ILE A 183 -56.03 49.02 106.11
C ILE A 183 -56.59 50.30 105.43
N ALA A 184 -57.91 50.36 105.17
CA ALA A 184 -58.64 51.59 104.85
C ALA A 184 -59.95 51.72 105.64
N PHE A 185 -60.18 52.91 106.20
CA PHE A 185 -61.35 53.36 106.97
C PHE A 185 -62.53 53.79 106.09
N ASP A 186 -63.76 53.36 106.41
CA ASP A 186 -64.80 54.16 107.11
C ASP A 186 -65.78 53.18 107.81
#